data_AF-A0A396GWR3-F1
#
_entry.id   AF-A0A396GWR3-F1
#
_cell.length_a   1.000
_cell.length_b   1.000
_cell.length_c   1.000
_cell.angle_alpha   90.00
_cell.angle_beta   90.00
_cell.angle_gamma   90.00
#
_symmetry.space_group_name_H-M   'P 1'
#
loop_
_entity.id
_entity.type
_entity.pdbx_description
1 polymer ?
#
loop_
_entity_poly.entity_id
_entity_poly.type
_entity_poly.pdbx_seq_one_letter_code
_entity_poly.pdbx_strand_id
1 'polypeptide(L)'
;MVDSKEMTSYQPLEASGGKEVIDDRCDSGRFTIDAAKYGNVARFINHSCSPNLFARNVLYDDDDLRIPHIMLYAAENILSMNELTLNYNYKIDQVIDSNGNLKTTACYCGVSECIRRLY
;
A
#
# COMPACT_ATOMS: atom_id res chain seq x y z
N MET A 1 -15.77 17.03 13.05
CA MET A 1 -15.37 16.03 14.06
C MET A 1 -15.85 14.70 13.51
N VAL A 2 -14.94 13.88 12.99
CA VAL A 2 -15.32 12.55 12.46
C VAL A 2 -15.67 11.65 13.66
N ASP A 3 -16.80 10.97 13.57
CA ASP A 3 -17.42 10.18 14.64
C ASP A 3 -16.50 9.03 15.08
N SER A 4 -16.36 8.86 16.38
CA SER A 4 -15.48 7.88 17.03
C SER A 4 -15.89 6.42 16.79
N LYS A 5 -17.02 6.19 16.10
CA LYS A 5 -17.55 4.85 15.79
C LYS A 5 -16.99 4.20 14.51
N GLU A 6 -16.33 4.95 13.62
CA GLU A 6 -15.71 4.36 12.41
C GLU A 6 -14.30 3.77 12.65
N MET A 7 -13.85 3.72 13.91
CA MET A 7 -12.53 3.20 14.28
C MET A 7 -12.49 1.66 14.43
N THR A 8 -13.63 0.95 14.33
CA THR A 8 -13.73 -0.49 14.68
C THR A 8 -13.94 -1.45 13.50
N SER A 9 -13.88 -1.00 12.25
CA SER A 9 -13.93 -1.93 11.09
C SER A 9 -12.69 -1.79 10.21
N TYR A 10 -11.55 -2.23 10.75
CA TYR A 10 -10.39 -2.57 9.92
C TYR A 10 -10.68 -3.89 9.21
N GLN A 11 -11.01 -3.82 7.93
CA GLN A 11 -10.84 -4.95 7.02
C GLN A 11 -9.53 -4.73 6.27
N PRO A 12 -8.59 -5.70 6.27
CA PRO A 12 -7.47 -5.70 5.34
C PRO A 12 -8.00 -5.50 3.91
N LEU A 13 -7.21 -4.91 3.03
CA LEU A 13 -7.45 -4.98 1.58
C LEU A 13 -7.29 -6.45 1.14
N GLU A 14 -8.31 -7.26 1.39
CA GLU A 14 -8.48 -8.58 0.82
C GLU A 14 -8.56 -8.38 -0.70
N ALA A 15 -7.59 -8.92 -1.42
CA ALA A 15 -7.72 -9.11 -2.86
C ALA A 15 -8.88 -10.09 -3.07
N SER A 16 -10.08 -9.55 -3.33
CA SER A 16 -11.30 -10.32 -3.54
C SER A 16 -11.07 -11.36 -4.65
N GLY A 17 -11.00 -12.64 -4.27
CA GLY A 17 -10.88 -13.79 -5.16
C GLY A 17 -12.16 -14.09 -5.93
N GLY A 18 -12.64 -13.13 -6.71
CA GLY A 18 -13.58 -13.38 -7.80
C GLY A 18 -12.81 -13.96 -8.99
N LYS A 19 -13.34 -15.00 -9.62
CA LYS A 19 -12.77 -15.54 -10.88
C LYS A 19 -12.82 -14.44 -11.95
N GLU A 20 -11.70 -13.78 -12.23
CA GLU A 20 -11.58 -12.85 -13.36
C GLU A 20 -11.59 -13.66 -14.66
N VAL A 21 -12.68 -13.56 -15.41
CA VAL A 21 -12.69 -13.88 -16.84
C VAL A 21 -11.90 -12.76 -17.50
N ILE A 22 -10.71 -13.07 -18.02
CA ILE A 22 -9.89 -12.11 -18.76
C ILE A 22 -10.50 -11.85 -20.14
N ASP A 23 -11.07 -10.65 -20.33
CA ASP A 23 -11.44 -10.12 -21.63
C ASP A 23 -10.37 -9.09 -22.04
N ASP A 24 -9.53 -9.45 -23.01
CA ASP A 24 -8.34 -8.69 -23.47
C ASP A 24 -8.70 -7.43 -24.30
N ARG A 25 -9.87 -6.82 -24.08
CA ARG A 25 -10.32 -5.62 -24.81
C ARG A 25 -10.97 -4.61 -23.86
N CYS A 26 -10.18 -3.58 -23.52
CA CYS A 26 -10.48 -2.41 -22.67
C CYS A 26 -10.30 -2.68 -21.16
N ASP A 27 -9.08 -2.39 -20.67
CA ASP A 27 -8.69 -2.34 -19.26
C ASP A 27 -9.69 -1.50 -18.44
N SER A 28 -10.51 -2.16 -17.64
CA SER A 28 -11.53 -1.51 -16.82
C SER A 28 -10.90 -0.91 -15.56
N GLY A 29 -10.18 0.20 -15.72
CA GLY A 29 -10.17 1.32 -14.78
C GLY A 29 -9.36 1.19 -13.49
N ARG A 30 -8.19 0.54 -13.50
CA ARG A 30 -7.24 0.58 -12.37
C ARG A 30 -6.13 1.60 -12.65
N PHE A 31 -5.96 2.55 -11.74
CA PHE A 31 -4.94 3.59 -11.84
C PHE A 31 -3.82 3.37 -10.82
N THR A 32 -2.62 3.87 -11.10
CA THR A 32 -1.47 3.83 -10.19
C THR A 32 -0.82 5.21 -10.14
N ILE A 33 -0.37 5.61 -8.95
CA ILE A 33 0.39 6.84 -8.75
C ILE A 33 1.88 6.53 -8.98
N ASP A 34 2.48 7.10 -10.02
CA ASP A 34 3.92 7.03 -10.26
C ASP A 34 4.63 8.26 -9.66
N ALA A 35 5.26 8.06 -8.50
CA ALA A 35 6.05 9.08 -7.83
C ALA A 35 7.56 9.00 -8.12
N ALA A 36 7.99 8.25 -9.15
CA ALA A 36 9.41 8.02 -9.42
C ALA A 36 10.15 9.33 -9.74
N LYS A 37 9.55 10.20 -10.56
CA LYS A 37 10.12 11.50 -10.96
C LYS A 37 9.45 12.69 -10.27
N TYR A 38 8.14 12.63 -10.07
CA TYR A 38 7.35 13.73 -9.51
C TYR A 38 6.54 13.21 -8.34
N GLY A 39 6.73 13.76 -7.14
CA GLY A 39 6.02 13.35 -5.95
C GLY A 39 6.36 14.21 -4.75
N ASN A 40 5.59 14.08 -3.68
CA ASN A 40 5.83 14.77 -2.41
C ASN A 40 6.68 13.88 -1.47
N VAL A 41 6.75 14.26 -0.19
CA VAL A 41 7.50 13.54 0.85
C VAL A 41 7.08 12.08 1.02
N ALA A 42 5.83 11.73 0.71
CA ALA A 42 5.30 10.38 0.93
C ALA A 42 6.07 9.29 0.17
N ARG A 43 6.71 9.64 -0.97
CA ARG A 43 7.54 8.70 -1.76
C ARG A 43 8.77 8.15 -1.02
N PHE A 44 9.14 8.76 0.10
CA PHE A 44 10.31 8.38 0.89
C PHE A 44 9.95 7.55 2.13
N ILE A 45 8.66 7.30 2.38
CA ILE A 45 8.21 6.47 3.52
C ILE A 45 8.54 5.02 3.22
N ASN A 46 9.34 4.39 4.08
CA ASN A 46 9.82 3.03 3.90
C ASN A 46 8.80 1.96 4.29
N HIS A 47 9.12 0.73 3.93
CA HIS A 47 8.37 -0.44 4.36
C HIS A 47 8.71 -0.87 5.79
N SER A 48 7.70 -1.26 6.57
CA SER A 48 7.85 -2.10 7.75
C SER A 48 6.82 -3.24 7.76
N CYS A 49 7.23 -4.41 8.28
CA CYS A 49 6.30 -5.52 8.54
C CYS A 49 5.41 -5.26 9.77
N SER A 50 5.77 -4.29 10.62
CA SER A 50 4.93 -3.72 11.67
C SER A 50 4.93 -2.19 11.52
N PRO A 51 4.13 -1.65 10.59
CA PRO A 51 4.12 -0.23 10.26
C PRO A 51 3.36 0.60 11.29
N ASN A 52 3.70 1.88 11.39
CA ASN A 52 2.97 2.87 12.19
C ASN A 52 2.09 3.81 11.35
N LEU A 53 2.08 3.66 10.02
CA LEU A 53 1.14 4.30 9.10
C LEU A 53 0.25 3.29 8.39
N PHE A 54 -0.93 3.74 7.96
CA PHE A 54 -1.79 3.04 7.01
C PHE A 54 -2.32 4.00 5.94
N ALA A 55 -2.59 3.46 4.74
CA ALA A 55 -3.14 4.22 3.63
C ALA A 55 -4.68 4.16 3.61
N ARG A 56 -5.33 5.27 3.25
CA ARG A 56 -6.78 5.37 3.03
C ARG A 56 -7.07 6.11 1.75
N ASN A 57 -8.10 5.63 1.04
CA ASN A 57 -8.69 6.33 -0.09
C ASN A 57 -9.60 7.45 0.44
N VAL A 58 -9.42 8.66 -0.08
CA VAL A 58 -10.22 9.84 0.27
C VAL A 58 -10.68 10.52 -1.02
N LEU A 59 -11.97 10.85 -1.07
CA LEU A 59 -12.55 11.70 -2.11
C LEU A 59 -12.85 13.05 -1.47
N TYR A 60 -12.50 14.16 -2.14
CA TYR A 60 -12.85 15.49 -1.65
C TYR A 60 -13.11 16.51 -2.75
N ASP A 61 -12.41 16.42 -3.88
CA ASP A 61 -12.53 17.32 -5.04
C ASP A 61 -13.00 16.60 -6.33
N ASP A 62 -13.02 15.28 -6.32
CA ASP A 62 -13.49 14.41 -7.40
C ASP A 62 -14.28 13.24 -6.79
N ASP A 63 -15.38 12.85 -7.45
CA ASP A 63 -16.27 11.75 -7.04
C ASP A 63 -15.93 10.43 -7.79
N ASP A 64 -14.94 10.43 -8.68
CA ASP A 64 -14.48 9.24 -9.39
C ASP A 64 -13.70 8.30 -8.46
N LEU A 65 -14.39 7.26 -8.01
CA LEU A 65 -13.87 6.20 -7.14
C LEU A 65 -12.63 5.47 -7.69
N ARG A 66 -12.31 5.62 -8.99
CA ARG A 66 -11.15 4.99 -9.62
C ARG A 66 -9.86 5.76 -9.35
N ILE A 67 -9.95 7.05 -9.03
CA ILE A 67 -8.81 7.95 -8.81
C ILE A 67 -8.90 8.65 -7.43
N PRO A 68 -9.03 7.90 -6.32
CA PRO A 68 -9.09 8.51 -5.01
C PRO A 68 -7.74 9.12 -4.64
N HIS A 69 -7.76 10.11 -3.74
CA HIS A 69 -6.55 10.56 -3.07
C HIS A 69 -6.08 9.49 -2.08
N ILE A 70 -4.80 9.15 -2.13
CA ILE A 70 -4.19 8.23 -1.18
C ILE A 70 -3.58 9.03 -0.03
N MET A 71 -4.23 8.95 1.12
CA MET A 71 -3.85 9.68 2.33
C MET A 71 -3.24 8.72 3.35
N LEU A 72 -2.14 9.12 3.98
CA LEU A 72 -1.45 8.32 4.99
C LEU A 72 -1.84 8.80 6.40
N TYR A 73 -2.30 7.88 7.22
CA TYR A 73 -2.75 8.14 8.60
C TYR A 73 -1.87 7.39 9.59
N ALA A 74 -1.67 7.98 10.77
CA ALA A 74 -1.01 7.32 11.88
C ALA A 74 -1.92 6.20 12.44
N ALA A 75 -1.39 4.98 12.53
CA ALA A 75 -2.06 3.83 13.14
C ALA A 75 -2.00 3.89 14.67
N GLU A 76 -1.07 4.66 15.21
CA GLU A 76 -0.76 4.77 16.64
C GLU A 76 -0.18 6.15 16.97
N ASN A 77 0.07 6.42 18.25
CA ASN A 77 0.80 7.62 18.66
C ASN A 77 2.30 7.45 18.35
N ILE A 78 2.83 8.28 17.46
CA ILE A 78 4.22 8.19 17.01
C ILE A 78 5.08 9.18 17.81
N LEU A 79 6.08 8.66 18.52
CA LEU A 79 7.03 9.49 19.24
C LEU A 79 7.95 10.24 18.27
N SER A 80 8.48 11.38 18.73
CA SER A 80 9.44 12.14 17.95
C SER A 80 10.67 11.29 17.61
N MET A 81 11.25 11.53 16.43
CA MET A 81 12.41 10.80 15.89
C MET A 81 12.16 9.33 15.51
N ASN A 82 10.95 8.80 15.64
CA ASN A 82 10.62 7.49 15.09
C ASN A 82 10.40 7.58 13.58
N GLU A 83 10.90 6.58 12.85
CA GLU A 83 10.68 6.47 11.41
C GLU A 83 9.20 6.21 11.11
N LEU A 84 8.67 6.92 10.11
CA LEU A 84 7.35 6.66 9.56
C LEU A 84 7.43 5.54 8.53
N THR A 85 6.60 4.50 8.69
CA THR A 85 6.65 3.31 7.83
C THR A 85 5.27 2.80 7.45
N LEU A 86 5.16 2.21 6.25
CA LEU A 86 3.92 1.64 5.70
C LEU A 86 4.13 0.15 5.36
N ASN A 87 3.08 -0.67 5.38
CA ASN A 87 3.15 -1.97 4.73
C ASN A 87 2.95 -1.79 3.20
N TYR A 88 3.96 -2.10 2.39
CA TYR A 88 3.89 -1.94 0.93
C TYR A 88 2.94 -2.94 0.27
N ASN A 89 2.52 -3.97 1.01
CA ASN A 89 1.53 -4.96 0.58
C ASN A 89 1.92 -5.69 -0.72
N TYR A 90 3.22 -5.82 -0.98
CA TYR A 90 3.70 -6.70 -2.03
C TYR A 90 3.40 -8.14 -1.66
N LYS A 91 2.92 -8.90 -2.64
CA LYS A 91 2.75 -10.34 -2.51
C LYS A 91 4.07 -11.01 -2.81
N ILE A 92 4.48 -11.87 -1.88
CA ILE A 92 5.70 -12.65 -1.98
C ILE A 92 5.63 -13.59 -3.19
N ASP A 93 6.76 -13.75 -3.86
CA ASP A 93 6.94 -14.65 -5.00
C ASP A 93 6.11 -14.28 -6.25
N GLN A 94 5.77 -12.99 -6.42
CA GLN A 94 4.99 -12.49 -7.58
C GLN A 94 5.78 -11.59 -8.55
N VAL A 95 6.97 -11.15 -8.18
CA VAL A 95 7.77 -10.26 -9.05
C VAL A 95 8.68 -11.11 -9.93
N ILE A 96 8.48 -11.00 -11.24
CA ILE A 96 9.24 -11.73 -12.26
C ILE A 96 10.03 -10.71 -13.10
N ASP A 97 11.29 -11.00 -13.37
CA ASP A 97 12.13 -10.16 -14.23
C ASP A 97 11.79 -10.35 -15.73
N SER A 98 12.43 -9.57 -16.60
CA SER A 98 12.22 -9.66 -18.05
C SER A 98 12.63 -11.00 -18.67
N ASN A 99 13.40 -11.81 -17.93
CA ASN A 99 13.89 -13.11 -18.37
C ASN A 99 13.03 -14.27 -17.82
N GLY A 100 11.96 -13.97 -17.07
CA GLY A 100 11.09 -14.98 -16.48
C GLY A 100 11.56 -15.52 -15.13
N ASN A 101 12.61 -14.94 -14.53
CA ASN A 101 13.11 -15.40 -13.23
C ASN A 101 12.39 -14.71 -12.08
N LEU A 102 12.19 -15.45 -10.99
CA LEU A 102 11.67 -14.88 -9.76
C LEU A 102 12.68 -13.89 -9.18
N LYS A 103 12.25 -12.63 -9.07
CA LYS A 103 13.02 -11.56 -8.47
C LYS A 103 12.57 -11.36 -7.04
N THR A 104 13.52 -11.45 -6.12
CA THR A 104 13.28 -11.19 -4.71
C THR A 104 14.05 -9.96 -4.24
N THR A 105 13.56 -9.32 -3.19
CA THR A 105 14.26 -8.24 -2.48
C THR A 105 14.14 -8.46 -0.99
N ALA A 106 15.25 -8.37 -0.25
CA ALA A 106 15.24 -8.57 1.19
C ALA A 106 14.58 -7.39 1.92
N CYS A 107 13.90 -7.68 3.03
CA CYS A 107 13.37 -6.67 3.94
C CYS A 107 14.33 -6.42 5.10
N TYR A 108 14.58 -5.14 5.40
CA TYR A 108 15.49 -4.68 6.45
C TYR A 108 14.81 -3.77 7.50
N CYS A 109 13.50 -3.89 7.69
CA CYS A 109 12.74 -3.01 8.59
C CYS A 109 13.05 -3.16 10.09
N GLY A 110 13.84 -4.17 10.49
CA GLY A 110 14.33 -4.31 11.87
C GLY A 110 13.35 -4.88 12.89
N VAL A 111 12.08 -5.12 12.55
CA VAL A 111 11.10 -5.71 13.47
C VAL A 111 11.38 -7.20 13.71
N SER A 112 11.04 -7.72 14.89
CA SER A 112 11.34 -9.10 15.30
C SER A 112 10.67 -10.14 14.40
N GLU A 113 9.38 -9.95 14.14
CA GLU A 113 8.54 -10.82 13.28
C GLU A 113 8.62 -10.44 11.79
N CYS A 114 9.78 -9.94 11.34
CA CYS A 114 9.98 -9.54 9.94
C CYS A 114 9.97 -10.76 9.00
N ILE A 115 9.20 -10.67 7.91
CA ILE A 115 9.12 -11.71 6.87
C ILE A 115 10.39 -11.85 6.03
N ARG A 116 11.40 -11.00 6.27
CA ARG A 116 12.73 -10.95 5.62
C ARG A 116 12.71 -10.72 4.10
N ARG A 117 11.54 -10.58 3.48
CA ARG A 117 11.36 -10.29 2.05
C ARG A 117 10.40 -9.12 1.87
N LEU A 118 10.75 -8.23 0.95
CA LEU A 118 9.88 -7.15 0.50
C LEU A 118 8.97 -7.63 -0.63
N TYR A 119 9.53 -8.36 -1.59
CA TYR A 119 8.84 -9.12 -2.63
C TYR A 119 9.71 -10.31 -3.08
#